data_AF-A0A7J6JAD8-F1
#
_entry.id   AF-A0A7J6JAD8-F1
#
_cell.length_a   1.000
_cell.length_b   1.000
_cell.length_c   1.000
_cell.angle_alpha   90.00
_cell.angle_beta   90.00
_cell.angle_gamma   90.00
#
_symmetry.space_group_name_H-M   'P 1'
#
loop_
_entity.id
_entity.type
_entity.pdbx_description
1 polymer ?
#
loop_
_entity_poly.entity_id
_entity_poly.type
_entity_poly.pdbx_seq_one_letter_code
_entity_poly.pdbx_strand_id
1 'polypeptide(L)'
;MAHSKAWKWARRLSEKILYYGHILDVISQHHPEYVALAWGAVKFLLVGVLNYESLVKELSKALCRIAEALRHVEAHLSLYPTKVIEDAVSELYCHIMEFTVRAIRWYQKPRPLRALSALGNPFPLKFRDIVDNIQETSRSIDRMALTMSHIELRQLRLEHKETRDLLMEMNRSLQDLGKLQYSGIIDTNRRITEVQFSQILSFLSVSPFPNPANVRQNFCARRSIRRRASQQSHVVSNHFLLQKWGEGTSSSQILVQGSFNSRLLTRDFAVDIIDLVSKAGVPVIWALNPGHVEHDSTPMDVLKYITCQVLQLNQTMLDERSASLNACRFQSTVSESGWFSILGAALEGLKQIYIIVDLELLEKSGGASTSWMSEFPRLFAGMRERGLQTSVKVALISPVKKMDEPQKSLEMQGMIRIARPRSSRVARKSKVISPIGPRERAKRRSPDLLKI
;
A
#
# COMPACT_ATOMS: atom_id res chain seq x y z
N MET A 1 -31.38 -33.33 79.50
CA MET A 1 -31.46 -33.01 80.96
C MET A 1 -30.22 -32.22 81.43
N ALA A 2 -29.86 -31.11 80.77
CA ALA A 2 -28.62 -30.36 81.08
C ALA A 2 -28.86 -28.94 81.66
N HIS A 3 -30.10 -28.57 81.96
CA HIS A 3 -30.46 -27.20 82.34
C HIS A 3 -31.26 -27.08 83.65
N SER A 4 -31.21 -28.08 84.54
CA SER A 4 -31.78 -27.92 85.88
C SER A 4 -30.90 -26.99 86.72
N LYS A 5 -31.51 -26.04 87.46
CA LYS A 5 -30.81 -25.20 88.46
C LYS A 5 -29.96 -26.06 89.41
N ALA A 6 -30.41 -27.28 89.73
CA ALA A 6 -29.68 -28.24 90.56
C ALA A 6 -28.33 -28.69 89.95
N TRP A 7 -28.22 -28.81 88.63
CA TRP A 7 -26.97 -29.24 87.98
C TRP A 7 -25.89 -28.16 88.02
N LYS A 8 -26.29 -26.88 87.87
CA LYS A 8 -25.37 -25.74 88.02
C LYS A 8 -24.77 -25.66 89.43
N TRP A 9 -25.59 -25.94 90.46
CA TRP A 9 -25.14 -26.01 91.84
C TRP A 9 -24.26 -27.23 92.10
N ALA A 10 -24.63 -28.41 91.59
CA ALA A 10 -23.82 -29.63 91.68
C ALA A 10 -22.43 -29.45 91.05
N ARG A 11 -22.33 -28.73 89.92
CA ARG A 11 -21.07 -28.39 89.28
C ARG A 11 -20.21 -27.45 90.14
N ARG A 12 -20.77 -26.31 90.58
CA ARG A 12 -20.05 -25.35 91.44
C ARG A 12 -19.58 -25.99 92.75
N LEU A 13 -20.40 -26.89 93.30
CA LEU A 13 -20.05 -27.68 94.47
C LEU A 13 -18.91 -28.66 94.17
N SER A 14 -18.95 -29.35 93.02
CA SER A 14 -17.90 -30.28 92.60
C SER A 14 -16.57 -29.59 92.34
N GLU A 15 -16.57 -28.41 91.70
CA GLU A 15 -15.38 -27.59 91.49
C GLU A 15 -14.75 -27.15 92.83
N LYS A 16 -15.57 -26.69 93.79
CA LYS A 16 -15.09 -26.28 95.12
C LYS A 16 -14.60 -27.45 95.97
N ILE A 17 -15.25 -28.61 95.94
CA ILE A 17 -14.83 -29.78 96.72
C ILE A 17 -13.55 -30.39 96.15
N LEU A 18 -13.39 -30.45 94.82
CA LEU A 18 -12.16 -30.92 94.19
C LEU A 18 -10.98 -29.95 94.41
N TYR A 19 -11.23 -28.64 94.55
CA TYR A 19 -10.20 -27.66 94.91
C TYR A 19 -9.56 -27.96 96.29
N TYR A 20 -10.36 -28.35 97.28
CA TYR A 20 -9.87 -28.83 98.58
C TYR A 20 -9.49 -30.31 98.59
N GLY A 21 -9.59 -30.98 97.43
CA GLY A 21 -9.40 -32.42 97.30
C GLY A 21 -8.01 -32.90 97.71
N HIS A 22 -6.97 -32.08 97.54
CA HIS A 22 -5.62 -32.43 97.95
C HIS A 22 -5.45 -32.50 99.48
N ILE A 23 -6.23 -31.72 100.24
CA ILE A 23 -6.24 -31.79 101.71
C ILE A 23 -7.00 -33.05 102.16
N LEU A 24 -8.11 -33.35 101.48
CA LEU A 24 -8.91 -34.55 101.75
C LEU A 24 -8.18 -35.85 101.35
N ASP A 25 -7.33 -35.81 100.32
CA ASP A 25 -6.44 -36.91 99.95
C ASP A 25 -5.48 -37.26 101.10
N VAL A 26 -4.91 -36.25 101.79
CA VAL A 26 -4.01 -36.44 102.95
C VAL A 26 -4.77 -36.97 104.17
N ILE A 27 -5.98 -36.46 104.43
CA ILE A 27 -6.82 -36.94 105.55
C ILE A 27 -7.31 -38.37 105.31
N SER A 28 -7.57 -38.76 104.06
CA SER A 28 -8.02 -40.12 103.71
C SER A 28 -6.98 -41.21 103.96
N GLN A 29 -5.71 -40.84 104.15
CA GLN A 29 -4.62 -41.76 104.47
C GLN A 29 -4.59 -42.19 105.95
N HIS A 30 -5.31 -41.49 106.84
CA HIS A 30 -5.29 -41.76 108.28
C HIS A 30 -6.09 -43.02 108.67
N HIS A 31 -7.07 -43.44 107.84
CA HIS A 31 -7.82 -44.69 107.94
C HIS A 31 -8.05 -45.29 106.53
N PRO A 32 -7.00 -45.89 105.93
CA PRO A 32 -7.00 -46.26 104.52
C PRO A 32 -7.96 -47.41 104.16
N GLU A 33 -8.38 -48.23 105.13
CA GLU A 33 -9.21 -49.42 104.92
C GLU A 33 -10.64 -49.10 104.43
N TYR A 34 -11.19 -47.93 104.77
CA TYR A 34 -12.58 -47.56 104.41
C TYR A 34 -12.72 -46.12 103.91
N VAL A 35 -11.90 -45.18 104.41
CA VAL A 35 -12.02 -43.74 104.09
C VAL A 35 -11.44 -43.42 102.70
N ALA A 36 -10.35 -44.08 102.31
CA ALA A 36 -9.75 -43.91 100.98
C ALA A 36 -10.68 -44.41 99.85
N LEU A 37 -11.40 -45.50 100.07
CA LEU A 37 -12.37 -46.04 99.10
C LEU A 37 -13.59 -45.11 98.95
N ALA A 38 -14.15 -44.65 100.06
CA ALA A 38 -15.29 -43.73 100.06
C ALA A 38 -14.93 -42.36 99.44
N TRP A 39 -13.78 -41.79 99.81
CA TRP A 39 -13.27 -40.56 99.23
C TRP A 39 -12.93 -40.73 97.74
N GLY A 40 -12.32 -41.86 97.36
CA GLY A 40 -12.08 -42.23 95.97
C GLY A 40 -13.38 -42.30 95.15
N ALA A 41 -14.45 -42.87 95.71
CA ALA A 41 -15.77 -42.91 95.09
C ALA A 41 -16.44 -41.53 94.97
N VAL A 42 -16.28 -40.66 95.98
CA VAL A 42 -16.77 -39.28 95.94
C VAL A 42 -15.99 -38.47 94.91
N LYS A 43 -14.65 -38.51 94.93
CA LYS A 43 -13.77 -37.88 93.93
C LYS A 43 -14.10 -38.36 92.52
N PHE A 44 -14.35 -39.67 92.37
CA PHE A 44 -14.80 -40.30 91.14
C PHE A 44 -16.13 -39.70 90.63
N LEU A 45 -17.13 -39.57 91.50
CA LEU A 45 -18.42 -38.95 91.15
C LEU A 45 -18.27 -37.47 90.77
N LEU A 46 -17.46 -36.72 91.51
CA LEU A 46 -17.25 -35.28 91.28
C LEU A 46 -16.49 -35.01 89.96
N VAL A 47 -15.47 -35.81 89.63
CA VAL A 47 -14.77 -35.73 88.35
C VAL A 47 -15.69 -36.15 87.19
N GLY A 48 -16.54 -37.16 87.41
CA GLY A 48 -17.56 -37.58 86.44
C GLY A 48 -18.58 -36.49 86.10
N VAL A 49 -18.96 -35.66 87.09
CA VAL A 49 -19.86 -34.50 86.90
C VAL A 49 -19.21 -33.41 86.03
N LEU A 50 -17.89 -33.21 86.12
CA LEU A 50 -17.17 -32.21 85.32
C LEU A 50 -16.86 -32.67 83.88
N ASN A 51 -16.65 -33.96 83.66
CA ASN A 51 -16.17 -34.50 82.37
C ASN A 51 -17.27 -34.64 81.30
N TYR A 52 -18.55 -34.66 81.68
CA TYR A 52 -19.68 -34.84 80.75
C TYR A 52 -19.86 -33.66 79.77
N GLU A 53 -19.62 -32.42 80.22
CA GLU A 53 -19.78 -31.24 79.37
C GLU A 53 -18.66 -31.13 78.31
N SER A 54 -17.42 -31.43 78.70
CA SER A 54 -16.29 -31.49 77.75
C SER A 54 -16.52 -32.53 76.67
N LEU A 55 -17.17 -33.65 77.00
CA LEU A 55 -17.46 -34.73 76.07
C LEU A 55 -18.48 -34.34 75.00
N VAL A 56 -19.59 -33.71 75.40
CA VAL A 56 -20.61 -33.22 74.45
C VAL A 56 -19.99 -32.17 73.53
N LYS A 57 -19.14 -31.29 74.08
CA LYS A 57 -18.42 -30.27 73.30
C LYS A 57 -17.51 -30.86 72.23
N GLU A 58 -16.69 -31.86 72.56
CA GLU A 58 -15.79 -32.51 71.60
C GLU A 58 -16.54 -33.36 70.56
N LEU A 59 -17.62 -34.03 70.94
CA LEU A 59 -18.48 -34.76 69.99
C LEU A 59 -19.16 -33.81 69.00
N SER A 60 -19.68 -32.67 69.47
CA SER A 60 -20.24 -31.65 68.58
C SER A 60 -19.20 -31.08 67.63
N LYS A 61 -17.97 -30.82 68.08
CA LYS A 61 -16.87 -30.39 67.20
C LYS A 61 -16.52 -31.45 66.15
N ALA A 62 -16.48 -32.73 66.53
CA ALA A 62 -16.23 -33.83 65.59
C ALA A 62 -17.33 -33.93 64.51
N LEU A 63 -18.60 -33.80 64.91
CA LEU A 63 -19.72 -33.79 63.96
C LEU A 63 -19.69 -32.57 63.03
N CYS A 64 -19.32 -31.38 63.52
CA CYS A 64 -19.12 -30.21 62.67
C CYS A 64 -18.00 -30.42 61.66
N ARG A 65 -16.87 -31.00 62.07
CA ARG A 65 -15.73 -31.31 61.18
C ARG A 65 -16.10 -32.33 60.10
N ILE A 66 -16.91 -33.34 60.45
CA ILE A 66 -17.44 -34.32 59.49
C ILE A 66 -18.38 -33.63 58.48
N ALA A 67 -19.28 -32.77 58.96
CA ALA A 67 -20.19 -32.03 58.08
C ALA A 67 -19.44 -31.10 57.11
N GLU A 68 -18.37 -30.44 57.57
CA GLU A 68 -17.49 -29.64 56.72
C GLU A 68 -16.81 -30.50 55.66
N ALA A 69 -16.19 -31.63 56.06
CA ALA A 69 -15.51 -32.55 55.14
C ALA A 69 -16.45 -33.07 54.04
N LEU A 70 -17.67 -33.47 54.40
CA LEU A 70 -18.67 -33.97 53.46
C LEU A 70 -19.06 -32.92 52.41
N ARG A 71 -19.24 -31.66 52.82
CA ARG A 71 -19.61 -30.57 51.90
C ARG A 71 -18.51 -30.27 50.88
N HIS A 72 -17.24 -30.36 51.27
CA HIS A 72 -16.11 -30.13 50.35
C HIS A 72 -15.98 -31.26 49.32
N VAL A 73 -16.23 -32.49 49.75
CA VAL A 73 -16.13 -33.68 48.91
C VAL A 73 -17.22 -33.73 47.84
N GLU A 74 -18.45 -33.30 48.17
CA GLU A 74 -19.54 -33.18 47.20
C GLU A 74 -19.22 -32.19 46.08
N ALA A 75 -18.61 -31.04 46.42
CA ALA A 75 -18.16 -30.07 45.42
C ALA A 75 -17.09 -30.66 44.49
N HIS A 76 -16.11 -31.39 45.03
CA HIS A 76 -15.04 -31.98 44.24
C HIS A 76 -15.49 -33.17 43.37
N LEU A 77 -16.44 -33.99 43.84
CA LEU A 77 -17.03 -35.06 43.03
C LEU A 77 -17.83 -34.53 41.84
N SER A 78 -18.53 -33.40 41.99
CA SER A 78 -19.27 -32.79 40.89
C SER A 78 -18.36 -32.21 39.80
N LEU A 79 -17.18 -31.71 40.18
CA LEU A 79 -16.22 -31.09 39.26
C LEU A 79 -15.24 -32.11 38.66
N TYR A 80 -14.83 -33.12 39.43
CA TYR A 80 -13.75 -34.05 39.05
C TYR A 80 -14.10 -35.52 39.41
N PRO A 81 -15.11 -36.13 38.76
CA PRO A 81 -15.51 -37.52 39.01
C PRO A 81 -14.49 -38.48 38.39
N THR A 82 -13.35 -38.64 39.06
CA THR A 82 -12.29 -39.56 38.65
C THR A 82 -12.24 -40.72 39.63
N LYS A 83 -11.86 -41.92 39.12
CA LYS A 83 -11.74 -43.13 39.95
C LYS A 83 -10.91 -42.91 41.23
N VAL A 84 -9.85 -42.11 41.13
CA VAL A 84 -8.96 -41.78 42.26
C VAL A 84 -9.68 -40.98 43.35
N ILE A 85 -10.51 -40.00 42.95
CA ILE A 85 -11.32 -39.21 43.90
C ILE A 85 -12.44 -40.08 44.46
N GLU A 86 -13.12 -40.89 43.64
CA GLU A 86 -14.17 -41.83 44.06
C GLU A 86 -13.66 -42.84 45.12
N ASP A 87 -12.47 -43.38 44.93
CA ASP A 87 -11.83 -44.29 45.89
C ASP A 87 -11.51 -43.59 47.22
N ALA A 88 -10.98 -42.36 47.16
CA ALA A 88 -10.69 -41.56 48.37
C ALA A 88 -11.96 -41.11 49.10
N VAL A 89 -13.04 -40.79 48.38
CA VAL A 89 -14.35 -40.52 48.98
C VAL A 89 -14.90 -41.76 49.68
N SER A 90 -14.75 -42.94 49.06
CA SER A 90 -15.19 -44.21 49.64
C SER A 90 -14.46 -44.50 50.95
N GLU A 91 -13.16 -44.22 51.01
CA GLU A 91 -12.34 -44.31 52.22
C GLU A 91 -12.80 -43.33 53.30
N LEU A 92 -13.14 -42.09 52.94
CA LEU A 92 -13.71 -41.10 53.86
C LEU A 92 -15.04 -41.58 54.48
N TYR A 93 -15.93 -42.14 53.67
CA TYR A 93 -17.19 -42.72 54.17
C TYR A 93 -16.95 -43.89 55.12
N CYS A 94 -15.92 -44.70 54.88
CA CYS A 94 -15.52 -45.78 55.78
C CYS A 94 -15.15 -45.23 57.17
N HIS A 95 -14.32 -44.18 57.24
CA HIS A 95 -13.95 -43.55 58.51
C HIS A 95 -15.12 -42.88 59.23
N ILE A 96 -16.07 -42.29 58.50
CA ILE A 96 -17.30 -41.73 59.08
C ILE A 96 -18.18 -42.84 59.67
N MET A 97 -18.34 -43.96 58.97
CA MET A 97 -19.06 -45.13 59.48
C MET A 97 -18.37 -45.70 60.72
N GLU A 98 -17.04 -45.78 60.73
CA GLU A 98 -16.27 -46.22 61.90
C GLU A 98 -16.48 -45.28 63.11
N PHE A 99 -16.45 -43.96 62.89
CA PHE A 99 -16.76 -42.95 63.90
C PHE A 99 -18.17 -43.14 64.49
N THR A 100 -19.18 -43.30 63.64
CA THR A 100 -20.58 -43.46 64.09
C THR A 100 -20.81 -44.76 64.85
N VAL A 101 -20.27 -45.89 64.39
CA VAL A 101 -20.32 -47.17 65.11
C VAL A 101 -19.65 -47.05 66.48
N ARG A 102 -18.49 -46.41 66.56
CA ARG A 102 -17.76 -46.19 67.82
C ARG A 102 -18.53 -45.25 68.77
N ALA A 103 -19.21 -44.24 68.22
CA ALA A 103 -20.07 -43.34 68.99
C ALA A 103 -21.32 -44.06 69.52
N ILE A 104 -21.99 -44.88 68.71
CA ILE A 104 -23.18 -45.66 69.10
C ILE A 104 -22.82 -46.67 70.22
N ARG A 105 -21.74 -47.43 70.04
CA ARG A 105 -21.24 -48.37 71.07
C ARG A 105 -20.91 -47.67 72.39
N TRP A 106 -20.50 -46.41 72.33
CA TRP A 106 -20.27 -45.60 73.52
C TRP A 106 -21.59 -45.16 74.19
N TYR A 107 -22.58 -44.71 73.42
CA TYR A 107 -23.90 -44.31 73.93
C TYR A 107 -24.70 -45.45 74.57
N GLN A 108 -24.56 -46.67 74.04
CA GLN A 108 -25.27 -47.87 74.53
C GLN A 108 -24.77 -48.38 75.89
N LYS A 109 -23.68 -47.81 76.46
CA LYS A 109 -23.17 -48.23 77.78
C LYS A 109 -24.11 -47.81 78.93
N PRO A 110 -24.35 -48.66 79.94
CA PRO A 110 -25.21 -48.32 81.08
C PRO A 110 -24.69 -47.10 81.86
N ARG A 111 -25.61 -46.30 82.44
CA ARG A 111 -25.32 -44.98 83.06
C ARG A 111 -24.12 -44.95 84.05
N PRO A 112 -23.93 -45.91 84.97
CA PRO A 112 -22.75 -45.90 85.85
C PRO A 112 -21.45 -46.25 85.10
N LEU A 113 -21.53 -47.11 84.07
CA LEU A 113 -20.38 -47.51 83.24
C LEU A 113 -19.90 -46.39 82.32
N ARG A 114 -20.80 -45.47 81.91
CA ARG A 114 -20.44 -44.25 81.17
C ARG A 114 -19.57 -43.32 82.02
N ALA A 115 -19.94 -43.10 83.28
CA ALA A 115 -19.14 -42.31 84.21
C ALA A 115 -17.76 -42.96 84.49
N LEU A 116 -17.71 -44.29 84.64
CA LEU A 116 -16.47 -45.06 84.83
C LEU A 116 -15.55 -45.02 83.60
N SER A 117 -16.14 -45.15 82.40
CA SER A 117 -15.38 -45.15 81.14
C SER A 117 -14.78 -43.79 80.76
N ALA A 118 -15.24 -42.72 81.41
CA ALA A 118 -14.72 -41.36 81.22
C ALA A 118 -13.47 -41.07 82.07
N LEU A 119 -13.25 -41.81 83.16
CA LEU A 119 -12.08 -41.67 84.03
C LEU A 119 -10.86 -42.49 83.57
N GLY A 120 -11.07 -43.69 83.01
CA GLY A 120 -9.96 -44.56 82.60
C GLY A 120 -9.37 -44.27 81.21
N ASN A 121 -10.02 -43.43 80.40
CA ASN A 121 -9.54 -42.99 79.10
C ASN A 121 -10.29 -41.70 78.73
N PRO A 122 -9.70 -40.51 78.87
CA PRO A 122 -10.39 -39.28 78.53
C PRO A 122 -10.80 -39.35 77.05
N PHE A 123 -12.09 -39.08 76.80
CA PHE A 123 -12.73 -39.05 75.47
C PHE A 123 -11.85 -38.50 74.32
N PRO A 124 -11.00 -37.45 74.50
CA PRO A 124 -10.07 -37.01 73.47
C PRO A 124 -9.12 -38.08 72.91
N LEU A 125 -8.81 -39.18 73.61
CA LEU A 125 -7.97 -40.24 73.06
C LEU A 125 -8.73 -41.30 72.23
N LYS A 126 -10.06 -41.36 72.31
CA LYS A 126 -10.86 -42.42 71.66
C LYS A 126 -11.51 -42.03 70.35
N PHE A 127 -11.58 -40.76 69.98
CA PHE A 127 -12.20 -40.36 68.71
C PHE A 127 -11.27 -39.49 67.88
N ARG A 128 -10.12 -39.09 68.44
CA ARG A 128 -9.15 -38.23 67.79
C ARG A 128 -8.44 -38.94 66.64
N ASP A 129 -8.12 -40.22 66.81
CA ASP A 129 -7.59 -41.09 65.75
C ASP A 129 -8.49 -41.06 64.50
N ILE A 130 -9.78 -41.33 64.66
CA ILE A 130 -10.71 -41.39 63.52
C ILE A 130 -11.01 -39.98 62.98
N VAL A 131 -11.16 -38.97 63.83
CA VAL A 131 -11.38 -37.59 63.39
C VAL A 131 -10.17 -37.03 62.65
N ASP A 132 -8.95 -37.36 63.08
CA ASP A 132 -7.73 -36.96 62.40
C ASP A 132 -7.61 -37.68 61.04
N ASN A 133 -7.95 -38.97 60.95
CA ASN A 133 -8.04 -39.69 59.67
C ASN A 133 -9.06 -39.06 58.71
N ILE A 134 -10.28 -38.74 59.18
CA ILE A 134 -11.31 -38.06 58.37
C ILE A 134 -10.78 -36.73 57.82
N GLN A 135 -10.07 -35.96 58.65
CA GLN A 135 -9.47 -34.70 58.21
C GLN A 135 -8.32 -34.90 57.22
N GLU A 136 -7.51 -35.93 57.40
CA GLU A 136 -6.41 -36.26 56.50
C GLU A 136 -6.91 -36.72 55.13
N THR A 137 -7.89 -37.64 55.09
CA THR A 137 -8.51 -38.10 53.85
C THR A 137 -9.22 -36.95 53.13
N SER A 138 -9.96 -36.10 53.85
CA SER A 138 -10.58 -34.90 53.27
C SER A 138 -9.55 -33.96 52.64
N ARG A 139 -8.43 -33.69 53.32
CA ARG A 139 -7.35 -32.85 52.77
C ARG A 139 -6.65 -33.51 51.58
N SER A 140 -6.58 -34.83 51.55
CA SER A 140 -6.03 -35.59 50.43
C SER A 140 -6.89 -35.41 49.17
N ILE A 141 -8.22 -35.49 49.32
CA ILE A 141 -9.18 -35.24 48.24
C ILE A 141 -9.03 -33.82 47.68
N ASP A 142 -8.91 -32.80 48.54
CA ASP A 142 -8.69 -31.41 48.10
C ASP A 142 -7.40 -31.27 47.27
N ARG A 143 -6.30 -31.91 47.71
CA ARG A 143 -5.03 -31.90 46.98
C ARG A 143 -5.12 -32.60 45.63
N MET A 144 -5.87 -33.70 45.56
CA MET A 144 -6.11 -34.42 44.31
C MET A 144 -6.92 -33.57 43.32
N ALA A 145 -7.98 -32.92 43.78
CA ALA A 145 -8.78 -32.02 42.95
C ALA A 145 -7.98 -30.82 42.44
N LEU A 146 -7.13 -30.21 43.29
CA LEU A 146 -6.20 -29.15 42.88
C LEU A 146 -5.21 -29.63 41.81
N THR A 147 -4.68 -30.84 41.98
CA THR A 147 -3.77 -31.44 40.99
C THR A 147 -4.49 -31.66 39.66
N MET A 148 -5.74 -32.13 39.68
CA MET A 148 -6.55 -32.32 38.49
C MET A 148 -6.82 -31.00 37.75
N SER A 149 -7.16 -29.94 38.49
CA SER A 149 -7.31 -28.60 37.93
C SER A 149 -6.04 -28.11 37.21
N HIS A 150 -4.87 -28.37 37.79
CA HIS A 150 -3.59 -28.01 37.15
C HIS A 150 -3.32 -28.80 35.86
N ILE A 151 -3.75 -30.05 35.78
CA ILE A 151 -3.63 -30.88 34.57
C ILE A 151 -4.52 -30.32 33.46
N GLU A 152 -5.79 -30.03 33.74
CA GLU A 152 -6.72 -29.44 32.77
C GLU A 152 -6.24 -28.07 32.27
N LEU A 153 -5.79 -27.20 33.18
CA LEU A 153 -5.21 -25.91 32.81
C LEU A 153 -4.00 -26.07 31.87
N ARG A 154 -3.17 -27.10 32.09
CA ARG A 154 -2.05 -27.38 31.19
C ARG A 154 -2.54 -27.86 29.82
N GLN A 155 -3.55 -28.73 29.78
CA GLN A 155 -4.11 -29.22 28.53
C GLN A 155 -4.75 -28.08 27.73
N LEU A 156 -5.58 -27.25 28.37
CA LEU A 156 -6.19 -26.07 27.76
C LEU A 156 -5.12 -25.11 27.21
N ARG A 157 -4.01 -24.92 27.93
CA ARG A 157 -2.88 -24.09 27.44
C ARG A 157 -2.23 -24.68 26.20
N LEU A 158 -2.11 -26.00 26.10
CA LEU A 158 -1.54 -26.67 24.92
C LEU A 158 -2.47 -26.53 23.72
N GLU A 159 -3.77 -26.81 23.89
CA GLU A 159 -4.79 -26.66 22.83
C GLU A 159 -4.89 -25.20 22.36
N HIS A 160 -4.84 -24.24 23.29
CA HIS A 160 -4.85 -22.82 22.97
C HIS A 160 -3.59 -22.39 22.20
N LYS A 161 -2.43 -22.94 22.57
CA LYS A 161 -1.17 -22.70 21.83
C LYS A 161 -1.26 -23.25 20.41
N GLU A 162 -1.72 -24.49 20.24
CA GLU A 162 -1.91 -25.11 18.93
C GLU A 162 -2.86 -24.31 18.05
N THR A 163 -4.00 -23.89 18.61
CA THR A 163 -4.97 -23.04 17.91
C THR A 163 -4.34 -21.71 17.49
N ARG A 164 -3.54 -21.09 18.38
CA ARG A 164 -2.85 -19.83 18.07
C ARG A 164 -1.80 -20.01 16.96
N ASP A 165 -1.05 -21.11 16.98
CA ASP A 165 -0.03 -21.42 15.98
C ASP A 165 -0.69 -21.65 14.60
N LEU A 166 -1.80 -22.40 14.55
CA LEU A 166 -2.61 -22.57 13.34
C LEU A 166 -3.17 -21.24 12.80
N LEU A 167 -3.69 -20.38 13.68
CA LEU A 167 -4.19 -19.05 13.28
C LEU A 167 -3.05 -18.17 12.73
N MET A 168 -1.85 -18.25 13.30
CA MET A 168 -0.69 -17.53 12.79
C MET A 168 -0.28 -18.04 11.40
N GLU A 169 -0.28 -19.35 11.19
CA GLU A 169 0.03 -19.96 9.89
C GLU A 169 -1.02 -19.62 8.83
N MET A 170 -2.30 -19.67 9.18
CA MET A 170 -3.38 -19.24 8.29
C MET A 170 -3.26 -17.76 7.94
N ASN A 171 -2.99 -16.89 8.92
CA ASN A 171 -2.80 -15.47 8.67
C ASN A 171 -1.58 -15.20 7.77
N ARG A 172 -0.47 -15.91 7.96
CA ARG A 172 0.69 -15.84 7.07
C ARG A 172 0.32 -16.29 5.65
N SER A 173 -0.41 -17.39 5.51
CA SER A 173 -0.86 -17.91 4.21
C SER A 173 -1.79 -16.93 3.49
N LEU A 174 -2.71 -16.28 4.21
CA LEU A 174 -3.59 -15.25 3.66
C LEU A 174 -2.81 -14.02 3.20
N GLN A 175 -1.80 -13.59 3.97
CA GLN A 175 -0.93 -12.49 3.57
C GLN A 175 -0.13 -12.82 2.30
N ASP A 176 0.39 -14.05 2.20
CA ASP A 176 1.16 -14.47 1.03
C ASP A 176 0.28 -14.62 -0.21
N LEU A 177 -0.94 -15.16 -0.07
CA LEU A 177 -1.93 -15.15 -1.14
C LEU A 177 -2.27 -13.72 -1.61
N GLY A 178 -2.47 -12.80 -0.66
CA GLY A 178 -2.72 -11.40 -0.96
C GLY A 178 -1.59 -10.76 -1.77
N LYS A 179 -0.33 -10.96 -1.36
CA LYS A 179 0.85 -10.45 -2.08
C LYS A 179 0.91 -10.98 -3.51
N LEU A 180 0.70 -12.28 -3.70
CA LEU A 180 0.71 -12.90 -5.03
C LEU A 180 -0.40 -12.34 -5.92
N GLN A 181 -1.60 -12.15 -5.37
CA GLN A 181 -2.73 -11.59 -6.11
C GLN A 181 -2.45 -10.15 -6.56
N TYR A 182 -1.98 -9.27 -5.67
CA TYR A 182 -1.63 -7.90 -6.04
C TYR A 182 -0.49 -7.85 -7.05
N SER A 183 0.54 -8.67 -6.88
CA SER A 183 1.64 -8.79 -7.84
C SER A 183 1.15 -9.22 -9.22
N GLY A 184 0.25 -10.20 -9.28
CA GLY A 184 -0.34 -10.68 -10.54
C GLY A 184 -1.18 -9.61 -11.24
N ILE A 185 -1.97 -8.84 -10.48
CA ILE A 185 -2.78 -7.75 -11.04
C ILE A 185 -1.90 -6.63 -11.61
N ILE A 186 -0.87 -6.20 -10.86
CA ILE A 186 0.04 -5.12 -11.31
C ILE A 186 0.79 -5.53 -12.57
N ASP A 187 1.33 -6.76 -12.62
CA ASP A 187 2.02 -7.26 -13.80
C ASP A 187 1.08 -7.35 -15.01
N THR A 188 -0.14 -7.85 -14.81
CA THR A 188 -1.14 -7.94 -15.89
C THR A 188 -1.46 -6.56 -16.46
N ASN A 189 -1.71 -5.57 -15.60
CA ASN A 189 -2.05 -4.23 -16.07
C ASN A 189 -0.88 -3.53 -16.78
N ARG A 190 0.35 -3.71 -16.28
CA ARG A 190 1.54 -3.21 -16.95
C ARG A 190 1.68 -3.83 -18.35
N ARG A 191 1.54 -5.16 -18.47
CA ARG A 191 1.61 -5.86 -19.75
C ARG A 191 0.50 -5.43 -20.70
N ILE A 192 -0.72 -5.23 -20.21
CA ILE A 192 -1.81 -4.67 -21.02
C ILE A 192 -1.43 -3.29 -21.55
N THR A 193 -0.90 -2.41 -20.69
CA THR A 193 -0.47 -1.07 -21.08
C THR A 193 0.64 -1.11 -22.13
N GLU A 194 1.65 -1.98 -21.96
CA GLU A 194 2.74 -2.19 -22.92
C GLU A 194 2.24 -2.73 -24.28
N VAL A 195 1.27 -3.65 -24.27
CA VAL A 195 0.63 -4.17 -25.50
C VAL A 195 -0.15 -3.08 -26.21
N GLN A 196 -0.99 -2.32 -25.48
CA GLN A 196 -1.77 -1.22 -26.04
C GLN A 196 -0.84 -0.13 -26.62
N PHE A 197 0.26 0.17 -25.94
CA PHE A 197 1.29 1.08 -26.43
C PHE A 197 1.91 0.59 -27.74
N SER A 198 2.30 -0.68 -27.78
CA SER A 198 2.86 -1.30 -28.99
C SER A 198 1.86 -1.25 -30.16
N GLN A 199 0.57 -1.45 -29.88
CA GLN A 199 -0.49 -1.33 -30.88
C GLN A 199 -0.63 0.11 -31.41
N ILE A 200 -0.66 1.12 -30.53
CA ILE A 200 -0.73 2.53 -30.92
C ILE A 200 0.49 2.89 -31.77
N LEU A 201 1.70 2.55 -31.32
CA LEU A 201 2.92 2.82 -32.08
C LEU A 201 2.93 2.08 -33.41
N SER A 202 2.50 0.82 -33.47
CA SER A 202 2.45 0.06 -34.72
C SER A 202 1.53 0.75 -35.74
N PHE A 203 0.34 1.21 -35.30
CA PHE A 203 -0.60 1.95 -36.13
C PHE A 203 -0.03 3.29 -36.62
N LEU A 204 0.65 4.03 -35.73
CA LEU A 204 1.27 5.31 -36.09
C LEU A 204 2.54 5.18 -36.93
N SER A 205 3.25 4.06 -36.81
CA SER A 205 4.50 3.78 -37.52
C SER A 205 4.30 3.41 -38.99
N VAL A 206 3.07 3.08 -39.40
CA VAL A 206 2.69 2.96 -40.81
C VAL A 206 2.59 4.38 -41.39
N SER A 207 3.75 4.99 -41.62
CA SER A 207 3.87 6.30 -42.22
C SER A 207 4.54 6.18 -43.60
N PRO A 208 4.07 6.89 -44.63
CA PRO A 208 4.77 6.98 -45.90
C PRO A 208 6.08 7.78 -45.80
N PHE A 209 6.36 8.39 -44.64
CA PHE A 209 7.54 9.21 -44.44
C PHE A 209 8.71 8.40 -43.86
N PRO A 210 9.94 8.62 -44.38
CA PRO A 210 11.14 8.04 -43.79
C PRO A 210 11.41 8.63 -42.40
N ASN A 211 12.24 7.94 -41.62
CA ASN A 211 12.62 8.36 -40.26
C ASN A 211 13.08 9.84 -40.23
N PRO A 212 12.55 10.68 -39.30
CA PRO A 212 12.85 12.11 -39.24
C PRO A 212 14.35 12.42 -39.14
N ALA A 213 15.12 11.59 -38.43
CA ALA A 213 16.55 11.74 -38.28
C ALA A 213 17.29 11.59 -39.61
N ASN A 214 16.89 10.62 -40.44
CA ASN A 214 17.45 10.38 -41.76
C ASN A 214 17.14 11.55 -42.71
N VAL A 215 15.91 12.08 -42.66
CA VAL A 215 15.53 13.27 -43.42
C VAL A 215 16.43 14.44 -43.04
N ARG A 216 16.55 14.74 -41.74
CA ARG A 216 17.43 15.81 -41.26
C ARG A 216 18.87 15.60 -41.72
N GLN A 217 19.43 14.39 -41.61
CA GLN A 217 20.79 14.09 -42.02
C GLN A 217 21.01 14.35 -43.52
N ASN A 218 20.07 13.92 -44.37
CA ASN A 218 20.10 14.18 -45.81
C ASN A 218 20.09 15.68 -46.13
N PHE A 219 19.22 16.43 -45.44
CA PHE A 219 19.16 17.87 -45.58
C PHE A 219 20.45 18.56 -45.09
N CYS A 220 21.00 18.14 -43.95
CA CYS A 220 22.28 18.62 -43.42
C CYS A 220 23.44 18.38 -44.39
N ALA A 221 23.53 17.18 -44.99
CA ALA A 221 24.56 16.84 -45.97
C ALA A 221 24.45 17.70 -47.23
N ARG A 222 23.23 17.86 -47.76
CA ARG A 222 22.98 18.72 -48.92
C ARG A 222 23.29 20.20 -48.62
N ARG A 223 22.96 20.67 -47.42
CA ARG A 223 23.26 22.04 -46.94
C ARG A 223 24.77 22.26 -46.80
N SER A 224 25.51 21.32 -46.21
CA SER A 224 26.96 21.46 -45.99
C SER A 224 27.72 21.53 -47.32
N ILE A 225 27.32 20.75 -48.32
CA ILE A 225 27.87 20.82 -49.69
C ILE A 225 27.62 22.21 -50.30
N ARG A 226 26.39 22.75 -50.17
CA ARG A 226 26.05 24.09 -50.69
C ARG A 226 26.83 25.21 -50.01
N ARG A 227 27.01 25.15 -48.69
CA ARG A 227 27.79 26.14 -47.91
C ARG A 227 29.29 26.09 -48.21
N ARG A 228 29.82 24.95 -48.68
CA ARG A 228 31.19 24.89 -49.19
C ARG A 228 31.32 25.55 -50.56
N ALA A 229 30.28 25.42 -51.40
CA ALA A 229 30.25 26.01 -52.74
C ALA A 229 29.91 27.51 -52.75
N SER A 230 29.27 28.04 -51.70
CA SER A 230 28.86 29.43 -51.57
C SER A 230 29.27 29.95 -50.19
N GLN A 231 30.00 31.07 -50.11
CA GLN A 231 30.29 31.81 -48.86
C GLN A 231 29.02 32.41 -48.23
N GLN A 232 27.98 31.60 -48.01
CA GLN A 232 26.72 32.02 -47.41
C GLN A 232 26.82 31.96 -45.89
N SER A 233 26.60 33.10 -45.27
CA SER A 233 26.49 33.31 -43.83
C SER A 233 25.26 32.58 -43.22
N HIS A 234 25.35 32.28 -41.93
CA HIS A 234 24.28 31.72 -41.10
C HIS A 234 23.06 32.65 -41.09
N VAL A 235 22.03 32.34 -41.88
CA VAL A 235 20.81 33.16 -42.00
C VAL A 235 20.00 33.20 -40.69
N VAL A 236 20.11 32.17 -39.86
CA VAL A 236 19.22 31.96 -38.70
C VAL A 236 19.63 32.74 -37.45
N SER A 237 20.93 32.99 -37.24
CA SER A 237 21.43 33.53 -35.96
C SER A 237 21.06 34.99 -35.70
N ASN A 238 20.66 35.76 -36.74
CA ASN A 238 20.50 37.22 -36.65
C ASN A 238 19.07 37.73 -36.90
N HIS A 239 18.06 36.86 -36.91
CA HIS A 239 16.68 37.28 -37.19
C HIS A 239 15.93 37.63 -35.89
N PHE A 240 15.75 38.93 -35.61
CA PHE A 240 15.09 39.41 -34.37
C PHE A 240 13.69 38.80 -34.13
N LEU A 241 12.90 38.57 -35.18
CA LEU A 241 11.58 37.92 -35.03
C LEU A 241 11.69 36.47 -34.54
N LEU A 242 12.77 35.77 -34.88
CA LEU A 242 12.98 34.38 -34.47
C LEU A 242 13.35 34.31 -32.98
N GLN A 243 14.21 35.23 -32.52
CA GLN A 243 14.57 35.36 -31.10
C GLN A 243 13.33 35.72 -30.27
N LYS A 244 12.58 36.77 -30.67
CA LYS A 244 11.35 37.17 -30.00
C LYS A 244 10.30 36.04 -29.94
N TRP A 245 10.16 35.27 -31.02
CA TRP A 245 9.25 34.12 -31.06
C TRP A 245 9.69 33.00 -30.12
N GLY A 246 10.98 32.69 -30.09
CA GLY A 246 11.55 31.63 -29.26
C GLY A 246 11.54 31.95 -27.76
N GLU A 247 11.80 33.21 -27.39
CA GLU A 247 11.83 33.69 -25.99
C GLU A 247 10.45 33.85 -25.38
N GLY A 248 9.38 33.98 -26.19
CA GLY A 248 8.03 34.13 -25.67
C GLY A 248 7.58 32.91 -24.85
N THR A 249 6.92 33.12 -23.73
CA THR A 249 6.41 32.04 -22.86
C THR A 249 5.14 31.38 -23.38
N SER A 250 4.34 32.09 -24.19
CA SER A 250 3.09 31.58 -24.75
C SER A 250 3.27 30.76 -26.04
N SER A 251 2.33 29.86 -26.31
CA SER A 251 2.25 29.15 -27.58
C SER A 251 2.01 30.11 -28.74
N SER A 252 2.78 29.95 -29.82
CA SER A 252 2.78 30.88 -30.95
C SER A 252 3.26 30.22 -32.23
N GLN A 253 2.72 30.65 -33.37
CA GLN A 253 3.11 30.18 -34.69
C GLN A 253 3.81 31.27 -35.51
N ILE A 254 4.73 30.88 -36.39
CA ILE A 254 5.34 31.74 -37.41
C ILE A 254 5.22 31.10 -38.79
N LEU A 255 5.14 31.94 -39.83
CA LEU A 255 5.11 31.51 -41.22
C LEU A 255 6.38 31.97 -41.93
N VAL A 256 7.14 31.02 -42.47
CA VAL A 256 8.38 31.26 -43.21
C VAL A 256 8.11 31.07 -44.68
N GLN A 257 8.06 32.16 -45.44
CA GLN A 257 7.76 32.14 -46.86
C GLN A 257 9.03 32.32 -47.70
N GLY A 258 9.24 31.38 -48.61
CA GLY A 258 10.20 31.45 -49.69
C GLY A 258 9.55 31.88 -51.01
N SER A 259 10.41 32.08 -51.99
CA SER A 259 10.04 32.15 -53.41
C SER A 259 10.66 30.94 -54.12
N PHE A 260 10.23 30.65 -55.35
CA PHE A 260 10.84 29.59 -56.15
C PHE A 260 12.38 29.71 -56.20
N ASN A 261 12.88 30.94 -56.28
CA ASN A 261 14.32 31.25 -56.30
C ASN A 261 15.01 31.09 -54.94
N SER A 262 14.28 31.16 -53.81
CA SER A 262 14.82 30.99 -52.46
C SER A 262 14.44 29.66 -51.80
N ARG A 263 13.77 28.73 -52.51
CA ARG A 263 13.34 27.41 -52.00
C ARG A 263 14.40 26.63 -51.23
N LEU A 264 15.65 26.63 -51.73
CA LEU A 264 16.77 25.92 -51.09
C LEU A 264 17.22 26.62 -49.80
N LEU A 265 17.19 27.96 -49.78
CA LEU A 265 17.51 28.74 -48.58
C LEU A 265 16.44 28.57 -47.51
N THR A 266 15.16 28.51 -47.91
CA THR A 266 14.04 28.25 -47.01
C THR A 266 14.12 26.86 -46.38
N ARG A 267 14.53 25.86 -47.16
CA ARG A 267 14.81 24.51 -46.65
C ARG A 267 16.03 24.48 -45.72
N ASP A 268 17.11 25.18 -46.07
CA ASP A 268 18.31 25.28 -45.21
C ASP A 268 18.00 25.99 -43.87
N PHE A 269 17.12 27.00 -43.92
CA PHE A 269 16.61 27.70 -42.74
C PHE A 269 15.84 26.77 -41.79
N ALA A 270 15.00 25.87 -42.30
CA ALA A 270 14.30 24.86 -41.49
C ALA A 270 15.28 24.02 -40.65
N VAL A 271 16.34 23.54 -41.32
CA VAL A 271 17.36 22.67 -40.72
C VAL A 271 18.19 23.44 -39.70
N ASP A 272 18.52 24.69 -39.99
CA ASP A 272 19.23 25.56 -39.05
C ASP A 272 18.41 25.79 -37.76
N ILE A 273 17.08 25.97 -37.83
CA ILE A 273 16.23 26.06 -36.64
C ILE A 273 16.25 24.75 -35.86
N ILE A 274 16.05 23.60 -36.54
CA ILE A 274 16.08 22.29 -35.88
C ILE A 274 17.40 22.10 -35.13
N ASP A 275 18.52 22.42 -35.78
CA ASP A 275 19.85 22.31 -35.17
C ASP A 275 20.05 23.27 -34.00
N LEU A 276 19.54 24.50 -34.09
CA LEU A 276 19.63 25.50 -33.03
C LEU A 276 18.85 25.05 -31.78
N VAL A 277 17.59 24.63 -31.96
CA VAL A 277 16.71 24.20 -30.87
C VAL A 277 17.23 22.90 -30.25
N SER A 278 17.66 21.94 -31.09
CA SER A 278 18.25 20.68 -30.63
C SER A 278 19.52 20.91 -29.80
N LYS A 279 20.40 21.85 -30.21
CA LYS A 279 21.60 22.23 -29.42
C LYS A 279 21.27 22.91 -28.09
N ALA A 280 20.14 23.59 -27.99
CA ALA A 280 19.66 24.19 -26.75
C ALA A 280 19.05 23.17 -25.78
N GLY A 281 18.94 21.89 -26.17
CA GLY A 281 18.36 20.83 -25.33
C GLY A 281 16.83 20.89 -25.22
N VAL A 282 16.16 21.68 -26.05
CA VAL A 282 14.70 21.79 -26.06
C VAL A 282 14.12 20.76 -27.03
N PRO A 283 13.00 20.07 -26.67
CA PRO A 283 12.33 19.14 -27.57
C PRO A 283 11.93 19.82 -28.89
N VAL A 284 12.30 19.20 -30.01
CA VAL A 284 11.93 19.65 -31.36
C VAL A 284 11.52 18.46 -32.21
N ILE A 285 10.41 18.60 -32.92
CA ILE A 285 9.88 17.62 -33.87
C ILE A 285 9.72 18.30 -35.23
N TRP A 286 9.79 17.52 -36.31
CA TRP A 286 9.72 18.09 -37.65
C TRP A 286 9.09 17.17 -38.68
N ALA A 287 8.50 17.78 -39.70
CA ALA A 287 8.05 17.14 -40.93
C ALA A 287 8.60 17.94 -42.11
N LEU A 288 9.62 17.40 -42.80
CA LEU A 288 10.30 18.05 -43.93
C LEU A 288 10.09 17.22 -45.20
N ASN A 289 9.89 17.88 -46.34
CA ASN A 289 9.66 17.19 -47.61
C ASN A 289 10.97 16.59 -48.19
N PRO A 290 11.14 15.26 -48.25
CA PRO A 290 12.37 14.64 -48.80
C PRO A 290 12.54 14.86 -50.31
N GLY A 291 11.48 15.28 -51.02
CA GLY A 291 11.46 15.60 -52.45
C GLY A 291 10.96 14.46 -53.35
N HIS A 292 11.15 13.21 -52.95
CA HIS A 292 10.49 12.03 -53.54
C HIS A 292 9.79 11.30 -52.41
N VAL A 293 8.47 11.31 -52.42
CA VAL A 293 7.64 10.41 -51.61
C VAL A 293 6.88 9.60 -52.66
N GLU A 294 7.05 8.28 -52.65
CA GLU A 294 6.49 7.36 -53.67
C GLU A 294 4.96 7.29 -53.63
N HIS A 295 4.37 7.74 -52.52
CA HIS A 295 2.92 7.77 -52.30
C HIS A 295 2.43 9.21 -52.07
N ASP A 296 1.20 9.47 -52.50
CA ASP A 296 0.51 10.73 -52.20
C ASP A 296 0.29 10.83 -50.68
N SER A 297 1.05 11.72 -50.05
CA SER A 297 0.97 11.97 -48.62
C SER A 297 -0.31 12.73 -48.28
N THR A 298 -1.12 12.20 -47.36
CA THR A 298 -2.28 12.93 -46.86
C THR A 298 -1.91 13.82 -45.66
N PRO A 299 -2.69 14.89 -45.37
CA PRO A 299 -2.47 15.70 -44.17
C PRO A 299 -2.54 14.88 -42.88
N MET A 300 -3.40 13.84 -42.87
CA MET A 300 -3.49 12.90 -41.75
C MET A 300 -2.21 12.12 -41.53
N ASP A 301 -1.52 11.70 -42.61
CA ASP A 301 -0.24 11.01 -42.48
C ASP A 301 0.83 11.90 -41.85
N VAL A 302 0.80 13.20 -42.16
CA VAL A 302 1.69 14.17 -41.53
C VAL A 302 1.34 14.29 -40.04
N LEU A 303 0.06 14.44 -39.69
CA LEU A 303 -0.37 14.50 -38.28
C LEU A 303 0.01 13.24 -37.49
N LYS A 304 -0.23 12.05 -38.03
CA LYS A 304 0.19 10.78 -37.43
C LYS A 304 1.70 10.75 -37.22
N TYR A 305 2.47 11.22 -38.20
CA TYR A 305 3.91 11.25 -38.16
C TYR A 305 4.47 12.21 -37.09
N ILE A 306 3.92 13.42 -36.94
CA ILE A 306 4.35 14.34 -35.85
C ILE A 306 3.83 13.86 -34.49
N THR A 307 2.62 13.30 -34.42
CA THR A 307 2.07 12.73 -33.18
C THR A 307 2.92 11.56 -32.68
N CYS A 308 3.37 10.69 -33.60
CA CYS A 308 4.29 9.59 -33.28
C CYS A 308 5.60 10.11 -32.68
N GLN A 309 6.18 11.17 -33.25
CA GLN A 309 7.39 11.81 -32.70
C GLN A 309 7.14 12.38 -31.30
N VAL A 310 5.99 13.02 -31.05
CA VAL A 310 5.65 13.52 -29.70
C VAL A 310 5.52 12.37 -28.71
N LEU A 311 4.82 11.29 -29.06
CA LEU A 311 4.64 10.14 -28.16
C LEU A 311 5.95 9.42 -27.82
N GLN A 312 6.90 9.41 -28.75
CA GLN A 312 8.26 8.90 -28.49
C GLN A 312 9.03 9.78 -27.50
N LEU A 313 8.78 11.09 -27.49
CA LEU A 313 9.39 12.04 -26.56
C LEU A 313 8.64 12.15 -25.22
N ASN A 314 7.33 11.96 -25.24
CA ASN A 314 6.43 12.19 -24.13
C ASN A 314 5.41 11.06 -24.00
N GLN A 315 5.54 10.27 -22.93
CA GLN A 315 4.70 9.10 -22.68
C GLN A 315 3.58 9.36 -21.65
N THR A 316 3.35 10.61 -21.25
CA THR A 316 2.32 10.99 -20.24
C THR A 316 0.90 10.62 -20.65
N MET A 317 0.59 10.64 -21.95
CA MET A 317 -0.73 10.26 -22.46
C MET A 317 -1.00 8.74 -22.35
N LEU A 318 -0.03 7.95 -21.90
CA LEU A 318 -0.04 6.49 -21.99
C LEU A 318 -0.08 5.79 -20.62
N ASP A 319 -0.57 6.49 -19.60
CA ASP A 319 -0.82 5.91 -18.28
C ASP A 319 -1.83 4.75 -18.34
N GLU A 320 -1.69 3.81 -17.40
CA GLU A 320 -2.43 2.53 -17.32
C GLU A 320 -3.96 2.69 -17.44
N ARG A 321 -4.51 3.77 -16.86
CA ARG A 321 -5.96 4.05 -16.87
C ARG A 321 -6.47 4.58 -18.21
N SER A 322 -5.61 5.20 -19.01
CA SER A 322 -5.97 5.91 -20.24
C SER A 322 -5.54 5.19 -21.52
N ALA A 323 -4.59 4.24 -21.44
CA ALA A 323 -4.01 3.59 -22.61
C ALA A 323 -5.04 2.89 -23.51
N SER A 324 -6.02 2.18 -22.95
CA SER A 324 -7.07 1.47 -23.71
C SER A 324 -8.04 2.43 -24.42
N LEU A 325 -8.49 3.47 -23.71
CA LEU A 325 -9.34 4.53 -24.27
C LEU A 325 -8.60 5.30 -25.37
N ASN A 326 -7.31 5.55 -25.16
CA ASN A 326 -6.48 6.23 -26.14
C ASN A 326 -6.24 5.34 -27.37
N ALA A 327 -5.97 4.05 -27.22
CA ALA A 327 -5.81 3.13 -28.36
C ALA A 327 -7.06 3.11 -29.26
N CYS A 328 -8.26 3.04 -28.67
CA CYS A 328 -9.51 3.15 -29.41
C CYS A 328 -9.66 4.51 -30.10
N ARG A 329 -9.32 5.61 -29.43
CA ARG A 329 -9.33 6.96 -30.03
C ARG A 329 -8.37 7.08 -31.23
N PHE A 330 -7.16 6.53 -31.14
CA PHE A 330 -6.20 6.53 -32.25
C PHE A 330 -6.72 5.76 -33.47
N GLN A 331 -7.40 4.63 -33.26
CA GLN A 331 -7.95 3.80 -34.34
C GLN A 331 -9.24 4.38 -34.96
N SER A 332 -10.09 5.02 -34.15
CA SER A 332 -11.40 5.54 -34.60
C SER A 332 -11.35 6.95 -35.20
N THR A 333 -10.25 7.68 -35.02
CA THR A 333 -10.16 9.07 -35.49
C THR A 333 -9.84 9.16 -36.98
N VAL A 334 -10.80 9.68 -37.75
CA VAL A 334 -10.70 9.84 -39.22
C VAL A 334 -10.60 11.32 -39.65
N SER A 335 -10.78 12.27 -38.73
CA SER A 335 -10.75 13.72 -39.03
C SER A 335 -9.44 14.40 -38.62
N GLU A 336 -9.03 15.43 -39.38
CA GLU A 336 -7.86 16.25 -39.03
C GLU A 336 -8.01 16.91 -37.65
N SER A 337 -9.18 17.47 -37.34
CA SER A 337 -9.47 18.11 -36.05
C SER A 337 -9.38 17.12 -34.88
N GLY A 338 -9.80 15.87 -35.08
CA GLY A 338 -9.63 14.81 -34.11
C GLY A 338 -8.15 14.50 -33.86
N TRP A 339 -7.35 14.43 -34.92
CA TRP A 339 -5.90 14.25 -34.82
C TRP A 339 -5.19 15.42 -34.14
N PHE A 340 -5.63 16.67 -34.35
CA PHE A 340 -5.14 17.83 -33.59
C PHE A 340 -5.49 17.73 -32.11
N SER A 341 -6.68 17.24 -31.76
CA SER A 341 -7.05 16.99 -30.35
C SER A 341 -6.15 15.93 -29.70
N ILE A 342 -5.84 14.84 -30.42
CA ILE A 342 -4.90 13.81 -30.01
C ILE A 342 -3.50 14.39 -29.82
N LEU A 343 -3.02 15.18 -30.79
CA LEU A 343 -1.72 15.87 -30.68
C LEU A 343 -1.68 16.77 -29.45
N GLY A 344 -2.75 17.54 -29.19
CA GLY A 344 -2.87 18.37 -28.00
C GLY A 344 -2.76 17.59 -26.69
N ALA A 345 -3.39 16.42 -26.61
CA ALA A 345 -3.27 15.53 -25.46
C ALA A 345 -1.86 14.94 -25.34
N ALA A 346 -1.20 14.60 -26.45
CA ALA A 346 0.18 14.09 -26.44
C ALA A 346 1.22 15.15 -26.00
N LEU A 347 0.88 16.44 -26.12
CA LEU A 347 1.74 17.56 -25.70
C LEU A 347 1.61 17.90 -24.20
N GLU A 348 0.65 17.29 -23.50
CA GLU A 348 0.42 17.52 -22.08
C GLU A 348 1.59 17.01 -21.22
N GLY A 349 2.07 17.84 -20.28
CA GLY A 349 3.18 17.52 -19.39
C GLY A 349 4.56 18.01 -19.88
N LEU A 350 4.69 18.47 -21.13
CA LEU A 350 5.90 19.13 -21.61
C LEU A 350 5.97 20.58 -21.15
N LYS A 351 7.18 21.08 -20.83
CA LYS A 351 7.37 22.52 -20.54
C LYS A 351 7.34 23.37 -21.81
N GLN A 352 8.10 22.95 -22.82
CA GLN A 352 8.22 23.66 -24.08
C GLN A 352 8.59 22.69 -25.21
N ILE A 353 8.07 22.92 -26.41
CA ILE A 353 8.37 22.13 -27.61
C ILE A 353 8.26 22.96 -28.90
N TYR A 354 9.13 22.65 -29.87
CA TYR A 354 9.12 23.25 -31.20
C TYR A 354 8.64 22.25 -32.25
N ILE A 355 7.75 22.69 -33.14
CA ILE A 355 7.18 21.89 -34.23
C ILE A 355 7.49 22.60 -35.55
N ILE A 356 8.20 21.93 -36.45
CA ILE A 356 8.63 22.52 -37.73
C ILE A 356 8.02 21.73 -38.88
N VAL A 357 7.16 22.36 -39.67
CA VAL A 357 6.40 21.68 -40.73
C VAL A 357 6.63 22.36 -42.07
N ASP A 358 7.06 21.57 -43.06
CA ASP A 358 7.11 21.97 -44.47
C ASP A 358 5.72 21.82 -45.10
N LEU A 359 5.07 22.96 -45.40
CA LEU A 359 3.73 23.02 -45.97
C LEU A 359 3.65 22.39 -47.37
N GLU A 360 4.78 22.21 -48.07
CA GLU A 360 4.81 21.52 -49.37
C GLU A 360 4.34 20.06 -49.25
N LEU A 361 4.41 19.45 -48.05
CA LEU A 361 3.86 18.12 -47.77
C LEU A 361 2.32 18.09 -47.83
N LEU A 362 1.66 19.23 -47.61
CA LEU A 362 0.20 19.37 -47.55
C LEU A 362 -0.40 19.91 -48.85
N GLU A 363 0.39 20.58 -49.68
CA GLU A 363 -0.09 21.20 -50.92
C GLU A 363 -0.40 20.17 -52.02
N LYS A 364 0.25 19.00 -52.00
CA LYS A 364 0.02 17.93 -52.99
C LYS A 364 -1.39 17.33 -52.92
N SER A 365 -2.04 17.40 -51.75
CA SER A 365 -3.35 16.80 -51.49
C SER A 365 -4.53 17.79 -51.58
N GLY A 366 -4.33 19.00 -52.12
CA GLY A 366 -5.43 19.92 -52.45
C GLY A 366 -5.91 20.86 -51.33
N GLY A 367 -5.05 21.76 -50.85
CA GLY A 367 -5.46 22.97 -50.11
C GLY A 367 -5.37 22.92 -48.57
N ALA A 368 -4.85 21.84 -47.99
CA ALA A 368 -4.71 21.69 -46.53
C ALA A 368 -3.71 22.65 -45.86
N SER A 369 -2.90 23.39 -46.63
CA SER A 369 -2.00 24.41 -46.07
C SER A 369 -2.75 25.55 -45.38
N THR A 370 -3.94 25.91 -45.88
CA THR A 370 -4.78 26.97 -45.28
C THR A 370 -5.50 26.51 -44.02
N SER A 371 -5.88 25.22 -43.93
CA SER A 371 -6.53 24.68 -42.72
C SER A 371 -5.54 24.63 -41.55
N TRP A 372 -4.29 24.22 -41.77
CA TRP A 372 -3.32 24.12 -40.68
C TRP A 372 -2.94 25.48 -40.08
N MET A 373 -2.94 26.54 -40.90
CA MET A 373 -2.72 27.90 -40.42
C MET A 373 -3.79 28.38 -39.42
N SER A 374 -5.00 27.81 -39.46
CA SER A 374 -6.10 28.11 -38.54
C SER A 374 -6.30 27.05 -37.44
N GLU A 375 -5.92 25.80 -37.66
CA GLU A 375 -6.03 24.72 -36.67
C GLU A 375 -4.99 24.81 -35.53
N PHE A 376 -3.75 25.23 -35.78
CA PHE A 376 -2.77 25.44 -34.69
C PHE A 376 -3.19 26.52 -33.69
N PRO A 377 -3.70 27.70 -34.10
CA PRO A 377 -4.27 28.67 -33.17
C PRO A 377 -5.44 28.12 -32.35
N ARG A 378 -6.31 27.29 -32.95
CA ARG A 378 -7.39 26.60 -32.23
C ARG A 378 -6.85 25.62 -31.19
N LEU A 379 -5.81 24.86 -31.54
CA LEU A 379 -5.10 23.99 -30.60
C LEU A 379 -4.55 24.80 -29.42
N PHE A 380 -3.89 25.94 -29.67
CA PHE A 380 -3.36 26.79 -28.60
C PHE A 380 -4.45 27.35 -27.69
N ALA A 381 -5.60 27.73 -28.26
CA ALA A 381 -6.76 28.19 -27.49
C ALA A 381 -7.31 27.06 -26.60
N GLY A 382 -7.52 25.87 -27.16
CA GLY A 382 -8.00 24.71 -26.41
C GLY A 382 -7.03 24.26 -25.31
N MET A 383 -5.72 24.37 -25.53
CA MET A 383 -4.71 24.11 -24.49
C MET A 383 -4.81 25.13 -23.34
N ARG A 384 -4.99 26.41 -23.66
CA ARG A 384 -5.13 27.48 -22.66
C ARG A 384 -6.41 27.33 -21.83
N GLU A 385 -7.52 26.97 -22.47
CA GLU A 385 -8.80 26.69 -21.79
C GLU A 385 -8.69 25.51 -20.80
N ARG A 386 -7.90 24.49 -21.14
CA ARG A 386 -7.60 23.35 -20.26
C ARG A 386 -6.57 23.67 -19.18
N GLY A 387 -6.02 24.89 -19.13
CA GLY A 387 -5.01 25.30 -18.16
C GLY A 387 -3.64 24.66 -18.35
N LEU A 388 -3.34 24.17 -19.56
CA LEU A 388 -2.06 23.51 -19.85
C LEU A 388 -0.92 24.54 -19.89
N GLN A 389 0.16 24.24 -19.16
CA GLN A 389 1.35 25.09 -19.08
C GLN A 389 2.35 24.85 -20.23
N THR A 390 2.07 23.90 -21.13
CA THR A 390 2.96 23.57 -22.25
C THR A 390 3.05 24.73 -23.24
N SER A 391 4.26 25.23 -23.47
CA SER A 391 4.54 26.24 -24.51
C SER A 391 4.88 25.59 -25.85
N VAL A 392 4.03 25.79 -26.86
CA VAL A 392 4.19 25.17 -28.19
C VAL A 392 4.58 26.22 -29.22
N LYS A 393 5.73 26.03 -29.87
CA LYS A 393 6.29 26.93 -30.88
C LYS A 393 6.22 26.27 -32.25
N VAL A 394 5.36 26.76 -33.14
CA VAL A 394 5.16 26.17 -34.47
C VAL A 394 5.79 27.04 -35.56
N ALA A 395 6.62 26.45 -36.43
CA ALA A 395 7.13 27.11 -37.63
C ALA A 395 6.59 26.39 -38.86
N LEU A 396 5.74 27.08 -39.62
CA LEU A 396 5.21 26.61 -40.89
C LEU A 396 6.07 27.17 -42.03
N ILE A 397 6.57 26.30 -42.90
CA ILE A 397 7.55 26.64 -43.92
C ILE A 397 6.92 26.41 -45.30
N SER A 398 6.82 27.47 -46.10
CA SER A 398 6.33 27.39 -47.48
C SER A 398 7.45 27.80 -48.45
N PRO A 399 8.08 26.84 -49.17
CA PRO A 399 9.20 27.15 -50.07
C PRO A 399 8.78 27.79 -51.41
N VAL A 400 7.50 27.70 -51.79
CA VAL A 400 6.98 28.23 -53.07
C VAL A 400 5.79 29.15 -52.79
N LYS A 401 5.85 30.38 -53.31
CA LYS A 401 4.74 31.34 -53.19
C LYS A 401 3.63 30.95 -54.18
N LYS A 402 2.59 30.28 -53.69
CA LYS A 402 1.32 30.02 -54.40
C LYS A 402 0.08 30.48 -53.64
N MET A 403 0.23 31.34 -52.62
CA MET A 403 -0.94 32.04 -52.10
C MET A 403 -1.30 33.19 -53.05
N ASP A 404 -2.49 33.08 -53.66
CA ASP A 404 -3.26 34.26 -54.06
C ASP A 404 -3.34 35.21 -52.88
N GLU A 405 -3.35 36.52 -53.16
CA GLU A 405 -3.25 37.58 -52.14
C GLU A 405 -4.02 37.25 -50.85
N PRO A 406 -3.39 37.39 -49.66
CA PRO A 406 -4.15 37.28 -48.44
C PRO A 406 -5.17 38.43 -48.44
N GLN A 407 -6.46 38.08 -48.43
CA GLN A 407 -7.49 38.98 -47.92
C GLN A 407 -6.97 39.56 -46.60
N LYS A 408 -6.95 40.88 -46.52
CA LYS A 408 -6.34 41.73 -45.48
C LYS A 408 -6.95 41.57 -44.06
N SER A 409 -7.50 40.41 -43.71
CA SER A 409 -8.35 40.23 -42.52
C SER A 409 -7.81 39.30 -41.43
N LEU A 410 -6.63 38.68 -41.60
CA LEU A 410 -5.92 38.07 -40.47
C LEU A 410 -4.57 38.75 -40.29
N GLU A 411 -4.46 39.57 -39.25
CA GLU A 411 -3.18 40.08 -38.75
C GLU A 411 -2.28 38.90 -38.37
N MET A 412 -1.48 38.43 -39.33
CA MET A 412 -0.53 37.35 -39.12
C MET A 412 0.61 37.83 -38.22
N GLN A 413 0.63 37.39 -36.97
CA GLN A 413 1.76 37.57 -36.08
C GLN A 413 2.98 36.80 -36.63
N GLY A 414 4.00 37.53 -37.10
CA GLY A 414 5.34 36.96 -37.33
C GLY A 414 5.60 36.24 -38.67
N MET A 415 5.26 36.87 -39.81
CA MET A 415 5.70 36.38 -41.12
C MET A 415 7.19 36.69 -41.38
N ILE A 416 7.98 35.68 -41.75
CA ILE A 416 9.39 35.81 -42.15
C ILE A 416 9.51 35.52 -43.64
N ARG A 417 10.01 36.49 -44.43
CA ARG A 417 10.26 36.32 -45.87
C ARG A 417 11.73 36.08 -46.15
N ILE A 418 12.06 34.95 -46.75
CA ILE A 418 13.44 34.60 -47.13
C ILE A 418 13.64 34.99 -48.60
N ALA A 419 14.33 36.11 -48.83
CA ALA A 419 14.75 36.55 -50.16
C ALA A 419 16.23 36.23 -50.42
N ARG A 420 16.58 35.89 -51.67
CA ARG A 420 17.99 35.92 -52.09
C ARG A 420 18.43 37.39 -52.18
N PRO A 421 19.62 37.77 -51.65
CA PRO A 421 20.15 39.10 -51.90
C PRO A 421 20.29 39.31 -53.41
N ARG A 422 19.79 40.44 -53.93
CA ARG A 422 20.02 40.83 -55.32
C ARG A 422 21.53 40.96 -55.50
N SER A 423 22.13 40.10 -56.32
CA SER A 423 23.45 40.35 -56.88
C SER A 423 23.41 41.74 -57.51
N SER A 424 24.08 42.72 -56.91
CA SER A 424 24.33 43.98 -57.59
C SER A 424 25.06 43.64 -58.89
N ARG A 425 24.38 43.82 -60.03
CA ARG A 425 25.09 43.88 -61.31
C ARG A 425 25.98 45.11 -61.19
N VAL A 426 27.27 44.90 -60.99
CA VAL A 426 28.27 45.94 -61.19
C VAL A 426 28.09 46.40 -62.64
N ALA A 427 27.47 47.57 -62.80
CA ALA A 427 27.38 48.23 -64.09
C ALA A 427 28.81 48.49 -64.56
N ARG A 428 29.27 47.70 -65.54
CA ARG A 428 30.44 48.07 -66.35
C ARG A 428 30.07 49.40 -67.01
N LYS A 429 30.58 50.51 -66.45
CA LYS A 429 30.50 51.83 -67.05
C LYS A 429 31.19 51.77 -68.42
N SER A 430 30.41 51.72 -69.50
CA SER A 430 30.87 52.09 -70.83
C SER A 430 31.17 53.58 -70.82
N LYS A 431 32.46 53.92 -70.85
CA LYS A 431 32.95 55.29 -70.98
C LYS A 431 32.60 55.78 -72.39
N VAL A 432 31.55 56.59 -72.50
CA VAL A 432 31.25 57.37 -73.70
C VAL A 432 32.26 58.52 -73.73
N ILE A 433 33.18 58.48 -74.68
CA ILE A 433 34.03 59.62 -75.07
C ILE A 433 33.36 60.21 -76.32
N SER A 434 32.96 61.48 -76.21
CA SER A 434 32.36 62.29 -77.27
C SER A 434 33.38 62.70 -78.35
N PRO A 435 32.91 63.10 -79.55
CA PRO A 435 33.70 63.09 -80.78
C PRO A 435 34.32 64.44 -81.12
N ILE A 436 35.51 64.42 -81.73
CA ILE A 436 36.11 65.52 -82.50
C ILE A 436 36.73 64.88 -83.75
N GLY A 437 36.28 65.27 -84.95
CA GLY A 437 36.69 64.71 -86.27
C GLY A 437 38.01 65.29 -86.82
N PRO A 438 38.26 65.35 -88.16
CA PRO A 438 37.70 64.60 -89.29
C PRO A 438 38.79 63.97 -90.22
N ARG A 439 38.33 63.28 -91.29
CA ARG A 439 39.07 62.75 -92.49
C ARG A 439 39.96 61.52 -92.22
N GLU A 440 40.05 60.48 -93.06
CA GLU A 440 40.11 60.46 -94.53
C GLU A 440 39.84 59.04 -95.10
N ARG A 441 39.56 58.98 -96.41
CA ARG A 441 39.22 57.81 -97.25
C ARG A 441 40.33 56.73 -97.34
N ALA A 442 39.93 55.45 -97.42
CA ALA A 442 40.36 54.49 -98.48
C ALA A 442 39.64 53.13 -98.32
N LYS A 443 38.67 52.79 -99.18
CA LYS A 443 38.78 51.76 -100.24
C LYS A 443 39.39 50.41 -99.81
N ARG A 444 38.59 49.34 -99.76
CA ARG A 444 38.58 48.23 -100.75
C ARG A 444 37.71 47.02 -100.32
N ARG A 445 36.76 46.71 -101.21
CA ARG A 445 36.34 45.39 -101.73
C ARG A 445 35.84 44.30 -100.76
N SER A 446 34.53 44.04 -100.89
CA SER A 446 33.88 42.71 -100.89
C SER A 446 34.58 41.74 -101.88
N PRO A 447 34.42 40.41 -101.76
CA PRO A 447 33.12 39.76 -102.03
C PRO A 447 32.74 38.57 -101.13
N ASP A 448 31.42 38.41 -101.00
CA ASP A 448 30.61 37.21 -101.19
C ASP A 448 31.20 35.82 -100.94
N LEU A 449 30.42 34.99 -100.23
CA LEU A 449 29.77 33.76 -100.74
C LEU A 449 29.04 33.11 -99.54
N LEU A 450 27.71 33.24 -99.46
CA LEU A 450 26.72 32.25 -99.91
C LEU A 450 26.66 30.97 -99.05
N LYS A 451 25.59 30.92 -98.25
CA LYS A 451 24.71 29.78 -97.94
C LYS A 451 25.18 28.39 -98.42
N ILE A 452 25.22 27.42 -97.51
CA ILE A 452 24.16 26.41 -97.27
C ILE A 452 24.12 26.12 -95.77
#